data_AF-A0A6I1E227-F1
#
_entry.id   AF-A0A6I1E227-F1
#
_cell.length_a   1.000
_cell.length_b   1.000
_cell.length_c   1.000
_cell.angle_alpha   90.00
_cell.angle_beta   90.00
_cell.angle_gamma   90.00
#
_symmetry.space_group_name_H-M   'P 1'
#
loop_
_entity.id
_entity.type
_entity.pdbx_description
1 polymer ?
#
loop_
_entity_poly.entity_id
_entity_poly.type
_entity_poly.pdbx_seq_one_letter_code
_entity_poly.pdbx_strand_id
1 'polypeptide(L)'
;MTDHIQNIPLNEIDTTTLPRDRTIIDADAQQELQTSIAQNGLRLPIEVYPIKAGYGLISGYRRLTAIQTLSETTKDSKYTTITALIRTPKNRQEALAAMVEENEVRQNLSPWERARIVITAHDAGIFDSITTALTTLYPQISRQKRFKLRAITEVIEALDGHLIDPEQLTQNQLIRLASILRLDWGKIIIAAIDEQNDLSSTTQWNRLLPIIQEAETRLSENRSTAPNRPRRLSNPKNGINIRRECTPNGYLLHITGKHATDMLMTSVLDQIELWLGEI
;
A
#
# COMPACT_ATOMS: atom_id res chain seq x y z
N MET A 1 28.07 -19.96 -6.92
CA MET A 1 27.04 -19.49 -7.86
C MET A 1 27.75 -18.51 -8.78
N THR A 2 27.87 -18.83 -10.06
CA THR A 2 28.59 -17.99 -11.02
C THR A 2 27.59 -16.99 -11.57
N ASP A 3 27.62 -15.77 -11.06
CA ASP A 3 26.89 -14.66 -11.67
C ASP A 3 27.59 -14.29 -12.98
N HIS A 4 26.85 -14.28 -14.09
CA HIS A 4 27.42 -13.99 -15.41
C HIS A 4 26.84 -12.68 -15.94
N ILE A 5 27.70 -11.76 -16.38
CA ILE A 5 27.28 -10.50 -17.01
C ILE A 5 27.12 -10.72 -18.52
N GLN A 6 25.98 -10.33 -19.08
CA GLN A 6 25.68 -10.43 -20.50
C GLN A 6 24.84 -9.23 -20.98
N ASN A 7 25.02 -8.81 -22.24
CA ASN A 7 24.10 -7.86 -22.88
C ASN A 7 22.88 -8.62 -23.40
N ILE A 8 21.69 -8.24 -22.92
CA ILE A 8 20.42 -8.90 -23.24
C ILE A 8 19.56 -7.96 -24.08
N PRO A 9 18.93 -8.44 -25.17
CA PRO A 9 17.94 -7.66 -25.93
C PRO A 9 16.78 -7.20 -25.05
N LEU A 10 16.36 -5.94 -25.20
CA LEU A 10 15.29 -5.37 -24.34
C LEU A 10 13.97 -6.13 -24.43
N ASN A 11 13.68 -6.72 -25.60
CA ASN A 11 12.47 -7.50 -25.86
C ASN A 11 12.49 -8.91 -25.24
N GLU A 12 13.64 -9.38 -24.77
CA GLU A 12 13.77 -10.66 -24.05
C GLU A 12 13.57 -10.49 -22.53
N ILE A 13 13.38 -9.25 -22.05
CA ILE A 13 13.27 -8.96 -20.62
C ILE A 13 11.81 -8.77 -20.24
N ASP A 14 11.26 -9.74 -19.52
CA ASP A 14 9.92 -9.69 -18.99
C ASP A 14 9.89 -8.91 -17.66
N THR A 15 9.15 -7.81 -17.69
CA THR A 15 8.94 -6.94 -16.54
C THR A 15 7.76 -7.37 -15.65
N THR A 16 7.00 -8.40 -16.02
CA THR A 16 5.76 -8.81 -15.34
C THR A 16 5.92 -10.07 -14.51
N THR A 17 7.01 -10.81 -14.68
CA THR A 17 7.25 -12.10 -14.01
C THR A 17 7.40 -12.04 -12.50
N LEU A 18 7.79 -10.90 -11.94
CA LEU A 18 7.80 -10.67 -10.50
C LEU A 18 6.89 -9.48 -10.17
N PRO A 19 6.03 -9.60 -9.13
CA PRO A 19 5.24 -8.48 -8.68
C PRO A 19 6.17 -7.37 -8.19
N ARG A 20 6.03 -6.18 -8.78
CA ARG A 20 6.86 -5.02 -8.45
C ARG A 20 6.07 -3.97 -7.71
N ASP A 21 6.80 -3.26 -6.87
CA ASP A 21 6.32 -2.03 -6.27
C ASP A 21 6.11 -1.00 -7.38
N ARG A 22 4.89 -0.45 -7.48
CA ARG A 22 4.55 0.60 -8.43
C ARG A 22 4.82 1.96 -7.81
N THR A 23 5.97 2.10 -7.16
CA THR A 23 6.43 3.39 -6.66
C THR A 23 6.38 4.38 -7.82
N ILE A 24 5.66 5.47 -7.62
CA ILE A 24 5.49 6.54 -8.61
C ILE A 24 6.90 6.91 -9.10
N ILE A 25 7.16 6.65 -10.39
CA ILE A 25 8.43 7.05 -10.99
C ILE A 25 8.41 8.57 -11.05
N ASP A 26 9.17 9.22 -10.16
CA ASP A 26 9.44 10.64 -10.25
C ASP A 26 10.02 10.97 -11.64
N ALA A 27 9.27 11.76 -12.41
CA ALA A 27 9.58 12.08 -13.79
C ALA A 27 10.90 12.86 -13.92
N ASP A 28 11.17 13.78 -12.99
CA ASP A 28 12.38 14.60 -13.01
C ASP A 28 13.60 13.73 -12.73
N ALA A 29 13.53 12.90 -11.68
CA ALA A 29 14.59 11.96 -11.34
C ALA A 29 14.81 10.90 -12.44
N GLN A 30 13.77 10.54 -13.20
CA GLN A 30 13.88 9.62 -14.33
C GLN A 30 14.57 10.28 -15.53
N GLN A 31 14.30 11.56 -15.79
CA GLN A 31 14.94 12.34 -16.85
C GLN A 31 16.43 12.58 -16.56
N GLU A 32 16.80 12.84 -15.31
CA GLU A 32 18.20 12.91 -14.88
C GLU A 32 18.93 11.59 -15.13
N LEU A 33 18.30 10.46 -14.78
CA LEU A 33 18.88 9.14 -15.03
C LEU A 33 19.10 8.87 -16.52
N GLN A 34 18.12 9.21 -17.38
CA GLN A 34 18.25 9.09 -18.84
C GLN A 34 19.43 9.91 -19.36
N THR A 35 19.56 11.17 -18.90
CA THR A 35 20.66 12.07 -19.30
C THR A 35 22.02 11.48 -18.89
N SER A 36 22.12 10.97 -17.66
CA SER A 36 23.32 10.34 -17.15
C SER A 36 23.72 9.09 -17.96
N ILE A 37 22.76 8.23 -18.30
CA ILE A 37 22.98 7.04 -19.13
C ILE A 37 23.39 7.43 -20.56
N ALA A 38 22.79 8.48 -21.14
CA ALA A 38 23.14 8.93 -22.48
C ALA A 38 24.58 9.47 -22.56
N GLN A 39 25.06 10.12 -21.50
CA GLN A 39 26.42 10.69 -21.43
C GLN A 39 27.48 9.65 -21.05
N ASN A 40 27.19 8.81 -20.05
CA ASN A 40 28.20 7.98 -19.38
C ASN A 40 28.00 6.48 -19.61
N GLY A 41 26.93 6.07 -20.28
CA GLY A 41 26.51 4.67 -20.37
C GLY A 41 25.94 4.14 -19.04
N LEU A 42 25.51 2.88 -19.08
CA LEU A 42 24.98 2.19 -17.92
C LEU A 42 26.11 1.75 -16.98
N ARG A 43 26.22 2.37 -15.80
CA ARG A 43 27.30 2.06 -14.84
C ARG A 43 27.10 0.77 -14.05
N LEU A 44 25.85 0.48 -13.70
CA LEU A 44 25.46 -0.71 -12.94
C LEU A 44 24.59 -1.59 -13.83
N PRO A 45 24.88 -2.90 -13.98
CA PRO A 45 24.05 -3.81 -14.75
C PRO A 45 22.71 -4.05 -14.05
N ILE A 46 21.65 -4.30 -14.83
CA ILE A 46 20.38 -4.78 -14.27
C ILE A 46 20.56 -6.21 -13.77
N GLU A 47 19.69 -6.70 -12.89
CA GLU A 47 19.72 -8.11 -12.48
C GLU A 47 18.53 -8.85 -13.05
N VAL A 48 18.76 -10.04 -13.61
CA VAL A 48 17.73 -10.87 -14.23
C VAL A 48 17.88 -12.33 -13.86
N TYR A 49 16.83 -13.14 -14.01
CA TYR A 49 16.89 -14.60 -13.93
C TYR A 49 16.31 -15.25 -15.17
N PRO A 50 16.76 -16.45 -15.57
CA PRO A 50 16.22 -17.15 -16.72
C PRO A 50 14.76 -17.60 -16.47
N ILE A 51 13.90 -17.40 -17.47
CA ILE A 51 12.51 -17.90 -17.51
C ILE A 51 12.31 -18.79 -18.75
N LYS A 52 11.11 -19.35 -18.95
CA LYS A 52 10.82 -20.24 -20.10
C LYS A 52 11.13 -19.60 -21.46
N ALA A 53 10.91 -18.29 -21.59
CA ALA A 53 11.20 -17.52 -22.79
C ALA A 53 11.82 -16.19 -22.38
N GLY A 54 13.15 -16.07 -22.49
CA GLY A 54 13.91 -14.87 -22.13
C GLY A 54 14.27 -14.82 -20.64
N TYR A 55 14.18 -13.62 -20.08
CA TYR A 55 14.67 -13.28 -18.74
C TYR A 55 13.63 -12.50 -17.93
N GLY A 56 13.42 -12.87 -16.68
CA GLY A 56 12.62 -12.09 -15.74
C GLY A 56 13.50 -11.04 -15.05
N LEU A 57 13.07 -9.78 -15.05
CA LEU A 57 13.81 -8.72 -14.37
C LEU A 57 13.66 -8.82 -12.84
N ILE A 58 14.79 -8.94 -12.15
CA ILE A 58 14.93 -8.92 -10.68
C ILE A 58 15.05 -7.47 -10.22
N SER A 59 16.09 -6.74 -10.66
CA SER A 59 16.35 -5.38 -10.20
C SER A 59 16.87 -4.47 -11.32
N GLY A 60 16.69 -3.15 -11.15
CA GLY A 60 17.07 -2.15 -12.14
C GLY A 60 15.97 -1.70 -13.10
N TYR A 61 14.70 -1.77 -12.68
CA TYR A 61 13.56 -1.33 -13.47
C TYR A 61 13.71 0.09 -14.03
N ARG A 62 14.04 1.09 -13.21
CA ARG A 62 14.25 2.48 -13.66
C ARG A 62 15.32 2.60 -14.75
N ARG A 63 16.37 1.78 -14.68
CA ARG A 63 17.45 1.72 -15.68
C ARG A 63 16.96 1.06 -16.97
N LEU A 64 16.20 -0.03 -16.86
CA LEU A 64 15.56 -0.67 -18.02
C LEU A 64 14.62 0.29 -18.72
N THR A 65 13.72 0.95 -17.98
CA THR A 65 12.78 1.95 -18.52
C THR A 65 13.52 3.12 -19.15
N ALA A 66 14.57 3.63 -18.51
CA ALA A 66 15.37 4.72 -19.08
C ALA A 66 16.01 4.32 -20.43
N ILE A 67 16.55 3.10 -20.54
CA ILE A 67 17.12 2.60 -21.80
C ILE A 67 16.03 2.32 -22.85
N GLN A 68 14.86 1.81 -22.46
CA GLN A 68 13.70 1.66 -23.35
C GLN A 68 13.29 3.02 -23.94
N THR A 69 13.13 4.04 -23.10
CA THR A 69 12.79 5.41 -23.55
C THR A 69 13.87 5.99 -24.46
N LEU A 70 15.15 5.81 -24.14
CA LEU A 70 16.26 6.25 -24.99
C LEU A 70 16.26 5.53 -26.34
N SER A 71 15.97 4.23 -26.35
CA SER A 71 15.86 3.40 -27.56
C SER A 71 14.75 3.91 -28.48
N GLU A 72 13.56 4.18 -27.92
CA GLU A 72 12.41 4.71 -28.66
C GLU A 72 12.67 6.11 -29.23
N THR A 73 13.29 6.98 -28.43
CA THR A 73 13.49 8.40 -28.78
C THR A 73 14.62 8.60 -29.79
N THR A 74 15.74 7.89 -29.61
CA THR A 74 16.95 8.07 -30.45
C THR A 74 17.03 7.09 -31.62
N LYS A 75 16.37 5.92 -31.51
CA LYS A 75 16.50 4.79 -32.44
C LYS A 75 17.95 4.32 -32.67
N ASP A 76 18.83 4.60 -31.72
CA ASP A 76 20.23 4.19 -31.78
C ASP A 76 20.37 2.71 -31.40
N SER A 77 21.09 1.95 -32.24
CA SER A 77 21.43 0.54 -32.02
C SER A 77 22.12 0.26 -30.67
N LYS A 78 22.78 1.24 -30.06
CA LYS A 78 23.41 1.03 -28.74
C LYS A 78 22.41 0.80 -27.60
N TYR A 79 21.14 1.18 -27.78
CA TYR A 79 20.07 0.98 -26.80
C TYR A 79 19.14 -0.18 -27.15
N THR A 80 19.52 -1.10 -28.04
CA THR A 80 18.74 -2.31 -28.31
C THR A 80 18.98 -3.43 -27.30
N THR A 81 20.11 -3.36 -26.59
CA THR A 81 20.50 -4.32 -25.54
C THR A 81 20.86 -3.59 -24.26
N ILE A 82 20.71 -4.26 -23.12
CA ILE A 82 21.09 -3.75 -21.80
C ILE A 82 22.02 -4.73 -21.09
N THR A 83 23.05 -4.21 -20.41
CA THR A 83 23.96 -5.03 -19.63
C THR A 83 23.24 -5.55 -18.38
N ALA A 84 23.22 -6.87 -18.24
CA ALA A 84 22.51 -7.58 -17.20
C ALA A 84 23.41 -8.59 -16.49
N LEU A 85 23.24 -8.72 -15.19
CA LEU A 85 23.77 -9.78 -14.35
C LEU A 85 22.73 -10.90 -14.26
N ILE A 86 23.05 -12.06 -14.82
CA ILE A 86 22.17 -13.22 -14.80
C ILE A 86 22.38 -13.95 -13.47
N ARG A 87 21.37 -13.89 -12.62
CA ARG A 87 21.26 -14.69 -11.40
C ARG A 87 20.68 -16.05 -11.74
N THR A 88 21.15 -17.08 -11.05
CA THR A 88 20.66 -18.46 -11.16
C THR A 88 20.02 -18.92 -9.85
N PRO A 89 18.90 -18.31 -9.43
CA PRO A 89 18.16 -18.77 -8.26
C PRO A 89 17.59 -20.17 -8.53
N LYS A 90 17.57 -21.05 -7.52
CA LYS A 90 17.09 -22.42 -7.70
C LYS A 90 15.58 -22.49 -7.94
N ASN A 91 14.84 -21.49 -7.48
CA ASN A 91 13.40 -21.36 -7.62
C ASN A 91 12.96 -19.89 -7.56
N ARG A 92 11.67 -19.63 -7.83
CA ARG A 92 11.09 -18.26 -7.82
C ARG A 92 11.14 -17.61 -6.43
N GLN A 93 11.05 -18.40 -5.36
CA GLN A 93 11.11 -17.92 -3.98
C GLN A 93 12.48 -17.33 -3.66
N GLU A 94 13.57 -18.02 -4.02
CA GLU A 94 14.94 -17.54 -3.86
C GLU A 94 15.21 -16.29 -4.71
N ALA A 95 14.68 -16.26 -5.94
CA ALA A 95 14.79 -15.09 -6.82
C ALA A 95 14.17 -13.84 -6.18
N LEU A 96 12.95 -14.00 -5.63
CA LEU A 96 12.22 -12.93 -4.99
C LEU A 96 12.86 -12.50 -3.66
N ALA A 97 13.36 -13.44 -2.86
CA ALA A 97 14.06 -13.12 -1.61
C ALA A 97 15.32 -12.29 -1.86
N ALA A 98 16.13 -12.66 -2.86
CA ALA A 98 17.32 -11.90 -3.25
C ALA A 98 16.97 -10.47 -3.72
N MET A 99 15.87 -10.32 -4.47
CA MET A 99 15.35 -9.00 -4.89
C MET A 99 14.99 -8.13 -3.69
N VAL A 100 14.28 -8.70 -2.71
CA VAL A 100 13.85 -7.98 -1.51
C VAL A 100 15.03 -7.60 -0.64
N GLU A 101 16.00 -8.50 -0.48
CA GLU A 101 17.23 -8.25 0.29
C GLU A 101 18.03 -7.07 -0.28
N GLU A 102 18.18 -6.99 -1.61
CA GLU A 102 18.86 -5.88 -2.28
C GLU A 102 18.13 -4.53 -2.03
N ASN A 103 16.80 -4.55 -2.04
CA ASN A 103 15.98 -3.36 -1.79
C ASN A 103 15.97 -2.92 -0.32
N GLU A 104 15.95 -3.85 0.64
CA GLU A 104 16.01 -3.52 2.08
C GLU A 104 17.31 -2.80 2.43
N VAL A 105 18.43 -3.19 1.82
CA VAL A 105 19.74 -2.58 2.07
C VAL A 105 19.88 -1.20 1.42
N ARG A 106 19.18 -0.94 0.30
CA ARG A 106 19.36 0.29 -0.49
C ARG A 106 18.32 1.37 -0.27
N GLN A 107 17.07 1.05 0.07
CA GLN A 107 15.96 2.00 -0.05
C GLN A 107 15.05 2.16 1.19
N ASN A 108 15.35 1.54 2.34
CA ASN A 108 14.54 1.68 3.57
C ASN A 108 13.02 1.54 3.32
N LEU A 109 12.61 0.43 2.68
CA LEU A 109 11.19 0.14 2.43
C LEU A 109 10.33 0.40 3.68
N SER A 110 9.22 1.12 3.47
CA SER A 110 8.21 1.38 4.48
C SER A 110 7.56 0.08 4.97
N PRO A 111 6.92 0.08 6.15
CA PRO A 111 6.20 -1.08 6.64
C PRO A 111 5.08 -1.54 5.69
N TRP A 112 4.44 -0.60 4.98
CA TRP A 112 3.42 -0.88 3.99
C TRP A 112 3.99 -1.64 2.78
N GLU A 113 5.06 -1.13 2.16
CA GLU A 113 5.70 -1.75 0.99
C GLU A 113 6.18 -3.17 1.32
N ARG A 114 6.77 -3.37 2.50
CA ARG A 114 7.19 -4.70 2.95
C ARG A 114 6.02 -5.68 3.03
N ALA A 115 4.92 -5.26 3.63
CA ALA A 115 3.72 -6.10 3.72
C ALA A 115 3.06 -6.31 2.35
N ARG A 116 3.13 -5.31 1.46
CA ARG A 116 2.63 -5.42 0.08
C ARG A 116 3.35 -6.51 -0.69
N ILE A 117 4.68 -6.52 -0.67
CA ILE A 117 5.47 -7.54 -1.37
C ILE A 117 5.06 -8.96 -0.92
N VAL A 118 4.81 -9.13 0.38
CA VAL A 118 4.38 -10.42 0.96
C VAL A 118 3.03 -10.85 0.40
N ILE A 119 2.04 -9.97 0.39
CA ILE A 119 0.71 -10.27 -0.17
C ILE A 119 0.83 -10.55 -1.67
N THR A 120 1.48 -9.67 -2.43
CA THR A 120 1.53 -9.86 -3.88
C THR A 120 2.28 -11.14 -4.27
N ALA A 121 3.28 -11.56 -3.50
CA ALA A 121 3.95 -12.83 -3.70
C ALA A 121 3.06 -14.03 -3.36
N HIS A 122 2.27 -13.93 -2.29
CA HIS A 122 1.27 -14.93 -1.94
C HIS A 122 0.18 -15.05 -3.01
N ASP A 123 -0.38 -13.93 -3.45
CA ASP A 123 -1.47 -13.88 -4.44
C ASP A 123 -1.01 -14.34 -5.83
N ALA A 124 0.27 -14.14 -6.15
CA ALA A 124 0.92 -14.70 -7.33
C ALA A 124 1.20 -16.21 -7.24
N GLY A 125 0.84 -16.87 -6.13
CA GLY A 125 1.07 -18.30 -5.90
C GLY A 125 2.54 -18.68 -5.71
N ILE A 126 3.41 -17.73 -5.37
CA ILE A 126 4.84 -17.99 -5.10
C ILE A 126 5.01 -18.67 -3.72
N PHE A 127 4.14 -18.31 -2.78
CA PHE A 127 4.10 -18.89 -1.43
C PHE A 127 2.69 -19.34 -1.07
N ASP A 128 2.55 -20.52 -0.48
CA ASP A 128 1.27 -21.09 -0.05
C ASP A 128 0.64 -20.35 1.16
N SER A 129 1.44 -19.54 1.87
CA SER A 129 0.94 -18.75 3.00
C SER A 129 1.75 -17.48 3.21
N ILE A 130 1.07 -16.44 3.73
CA ILE A 130 1.69 -15.19 4.20
C ILE A 130 2.80 -15.44 5.23
N THR A 131 2.64 -16.46 6.09
CA THR A 131 3.64 -16.78 7.11
C THR A 131 4.92 -17.29 6.46
N THR A 132 4.80 -18.19 5.48
CA THR A 132 5.94 -18.72 4.71
C THR A 132 6.64 -17.60 3.96
N ALA A 133 5.87 -16.75 3.26
CA ALA A 133 6.40 -15.59 2.55
C ALA A 133 7.21 -14.67 3.49
N LEU A 134 6.69 -14.31 4.66
CA LEU A 134 7.40 -13.47 5.64
C LEU A 134 8.70 -14.11 6.14
N THR A 135 8.71 -15.42 6.38
CA THR A 135 9.92 -16.11 6.84
C THR A 135 10.99 -16.20 5.77
N THR A 136 10.59 -16.37 4.51
CA THR A 136 11.51 -16.52 3.38
C THR A 136 12.02 -15.17 2.87
N LEU A 137 11.15 -14.16 2.77
CA LEU A 137 11.51 -12.83 2.27
C LEU A 137 12.22 -11.97 3.32
N TYR A 138 11.93 -12.18 4.61
CA TYR A 138 12.55 -11.43 5.71
C TYR A 138 13.15 -12.37 6.77
N PRO A 139 14.18 -13.15 6.42
CA PRO A 139 14.80 -14.08 7.36
C PRO A 139 15.48 -13.35 8.53
N GLN A 140 16.05 -12.16 8.29
CA GLN A 140 16.88 -11.42 9.24
C GLN A 140 16.09 -10.67 10.33
N ILE A 141 14.79 -10.42 10.14
CA ILE A 141 13.99 -9.68 11.12
C ILE A 141 13.48 -10.61 12.24
N SER A 142 13.21 -10.05 13.43
CA SER A 142 12.75 -10.84 14.56
C SER A 142 11.32 -11.39 14.37
N ARG A 143 10.96 -12.43 15.13
CA ARG A 143 9.59 -12.98 15.16
C ARG A 143 8.53 -11.91 15.44
N GLN A 144 8.83 -10.97 16.34
CA GLN A 144 7.94 -9.86 16.68
C GLN A 144 7.75 -8.90 15.50
N LYS A 145 8.82 -8.58 14.75
CA LYS A 145 8.72 -7.76 13.54
C LYS A 145 7.90 -8.45 12.45
N ARG A 146 8.10 -9.76 12.23
CA ARG A 146 7.26 -10.56 11.32
C ARG A 146 5.78 -10.57 11.73
N PHE A 147 5.50 -10.73 13.02
CA PHE A 147 4.11 -10.69 13.52
C PHE A 147 3.44 -9.34 13.22
N LYS A 148 4.17 -8.23 13.39
CA LYS A 148 3.66 -6.90 13.04
C LYS A 148 3.45 -6.74 11.53
N LEU A 149 4.38 -7.20 10.69
CA LEU A 149 4.18 -7.17 9.24
C LEU A 149 2.96 -7.98 8.79
N ARG A 150 2.72 -9.14 9.41
CA ARG A 150 1.50 -9.92 9.17
C ARG A 150 0.22 -9.16 9.58
N ALA A 151 0.25 -8.36 10.63
CA ALA A 151 -0.91 -7.52 10.95
C ALA A 151 -1.13 -6.45 9.87
N ILE A 152 -0.07 -5.92 9.27
CA ILE A 152 -0.16 -4.92 8.20
C ILE A 152 -0.70 -5.53 6.90
N THR A 153 -0.43 -6.80 6.61
CA THR A 153 -1.05 -7.48 5.45
C THR A 153 -2.58 -7.44 5.55
N GLU A 154 -3.16 -7.63 6.73
CA GLU A 154 -4.62 -7.53 6.92
C GLU A 154 -5.18 -6.13 6.63
N VAL A 155 -4.39 -5.08 6.88
CA VAL A 155 -4.76 -3.69 6.54
C VAL A 155 -4.80 -3.51 5.04
N ILE A 156 -3.80 -4.04 4.35
CA ILE A 156 -3.71 -3.98 2.89
C ILE A 156 -4.91 -4.69 2.27
N GLU A 157 -5.20 -5.92 2.67
CA GLU A 157 -6.33 -6.69 2.14
C GLU A 157 -7.68 -5.96 2.31
N ALA A 158 -7.85 -5.22 3.41
CA ALA A 158 -9.10 -4.55 3.72
C ALA A 158 -9.23 -3.12 3.16
N LEU A 159 -8.12 -2.39 3.05
CA LEU A 159 -8.12 -0.94 2.79
C LEU A 159 -7.26 -0.52 1.59
N ASP A 160 -6.71 -1.46 0.82
CA ASP A 160 -6.04 -1.12 -0.42
C ASP A 160 -6.98 -0.38 -1.38
N GLY A 161 -6.47 0.65 -2.04
CA GLY A 161 -7.24 1.56 -2.88
C GLY A 161 -8.05 2.62 -2.13
N HIS A 162 -8.22 2.51 -0.81
CA HIS A 162 -8.90 3.52 0.01
C HIS A 162 -7.92 4.49 0.69
N LEU A 163 -6.72 4.03 1.06
CA LEU A 163 -5.74 4.86 1.75
C LEU A 163 -4.95 5.76 0.78
N ILE A 164 -4.73 7.01 1.20
CA ILE A 164 -3.90 8.00 0.49
C ILE A 164 -2.46 7.88 0.99
N ASP A 165 -1.52 7.71 0.06
CA ASP A 165 -0.08 7.54 0.29
C ASP A 165 0.23 6.63 1.49
N PRO A 166 -0.27 5.38 1.51
CA PRO A 166 -0.15 4.49 2.67
C PRO A 166 1.30 4.16 3.06
N GLU A 167 2.25 4.35 2.16
CA GLU A 167 3.71 4.30 2.40
C GLU A 167 4.19 5.31 3.44
N GLN A 168 3.49 6.43 3.61
CA GLN A 168 3.80 7.45 4.61
C GLN A 168 3.28 7.11 6.01
N LEU A 169 2.40 6.09 6.13
CA LEU A 169 1.89 5.67 7.43
C LEU A 169 2.97 4.94 8.22
N THR A 170 3.15 5.37 9.47
CA THR A 170 4.06 4.70 10.40
C THR A 170 3.57 3.28 10.70
N GLN A 171 4.52 2.40 11.09
CA GLN A 171 4.20 1.04 11.50
C GLN A 171 3.13 1.00 12.60
N ASN A 172 3.18 1.94 13.54
CA ASN A 172 2.23 2.00 14.64
C ASN A 172 0.82 2.37 14.16
N GLN A 173 0.69 3.32 13.23
CA GLN A 173 -0.60 3.69 12.62
C GLN A 173 -1.24 2.48 11.92
N LEU A 174 -0.46 1.74 11.13
CA LEU A 174 -0.95 0.54 10.44
C LEU A 174 -1.36 -0.56 11.42
N ILE A 175 -0.60 -0.79 12.50
CA ILE A 175 -0.98 -1.77 13.54
C ILE A 175 -2.28 -1.37 14.25
N ARG A 176 -2.51 -0.08 14.50
CA ARG A 176 -3.77 0.41 15.08
C ARG A 176 -4.95 0.13 14.15
N LEU A 177 -4.78 0.34 12.83
CA LEU A 177 -5.79 -0.03 11.83
C LEU A 177 -6.06 -1.54 11.84
N ALA A 178 -5.02 -2.38 11.81
CA ALA A 178 -5.16 -3.83 11.84
C ALA A 178 -5.97 -4.29 13.07
N SER A 179 -5.67 -3.71 14.23
CA SER A 179 -6.37 -4.01 15.49
C SER A 179 -7.88 -3.79 15.37
N ILE A 180 -8.30 -2.64 14.83
CA ILE A 180 -9.73 -2.31 14.74
C ILE A 180 -10.43 -3.01 13.58
N LEU A 181 -9.72 -3.34 12.50
CA LEU A 181 -10.26 -4.13 11.39
C LEU A 181 -10.68 -5.53 11.86
N ARG A 182 -9.90 -6.16 12.75
CA ARG A 182 -10.26 -7.44 13.40
C ARG A 182 -11.53 -7.38 14.25
N LEU A 183 -11.96 -6.17 14.63
CA LEU A 183 -13.22 -5.94 15.35
C LEU A 183 -14.41 -5.72 14.41
N ASP A 184 -14.22 -5.89 13.09
CA ASP A 184 -15.22 -5.66 12.04
C ASP A 184 -15.57 -4.17 11.82
N TRP A 185 -14.63 -3.25 12.12
CA TRP A 185 -14.86 -1.80 11.95
C TRP A 185 -14.61 -1.30 10.53
N GLY A 186 -14.24 -2.18 9.59
CA GLY A 186 -13.88 -1.82 8.22
C GLY A 186 -14.90 -0.93 7.51
N LYS A 187 -16.21 -1.22 7.65
CA LYS A 187 -17.27 -0.40 7.04
C LYS A 187 -17.31 1.03 7.58
N ILE A 188 -17.01 1.24 8.86
CA ILE A 188 -17.00 2.57 9.47
C ILE A 188 -15.78 3.36 9.01
N ILE A 189 -14.62 2.69 8.90
CA ILE A 189 -13.38 3.26 8.38
C ILE A 189 -13.57 3.71 6.92
N ILE A 190 -14.06 2.81 6.06
CA ILE A 190 -14.28 3.10 4.64
C ILE A 190 -15.30 4.24 4.48
N ALA A 191 -16.41 4.22 5.23
CA ALA A 191 -17.38 5.32 5.20
C ALA A 191 -16.74 6.67 5.57
N ALA A 192 -15.86 6.70 6.59
CA ALA A 192 -15.17 7.93 6.99
C ALA A 192 -14.15 8.41 5.95
N ILE A 193 -13.55 7.50 5.18
CA ILE A 193 -12.66 7.82 4.06
C ILE A 193 -13.45 8.35 2.87
N ASP A 194 -14.53 7.67 2.47
CA ASP A 194 -15.36 8.01 1.31
C ASP A 194 -16.10 9.35 1.50
N GLU A 195 -16.24 9.81 2.74
CA GLU A 195 -16.75 11.14 3.08
C GLU A 195 -15.79 12.29 2.75
N GLN A 196 -14.53 11.99 2.37
CA GLN A 196 -13.53 13.00 2.05
C GLN A 196 -13.44 13.30 0.55
N ASN A 197 -13.18 14.58 0.26
CA ASN A 197 -12.70 15.03 -1.05
C ASN A 197 -11.22 15.46 -1.01
N ASP A 198 -10.58 15.41 0.16
CA ASP A 198 -9.20 15.87 0.37
C ASP A 198 -8.17 14.82 -0.06
N LEU A 199 -7.11 15.25 -0.72
CA LEU A 199 -6.07 14.39 -1.29
C LEU A 199 -4.83 14.23 -0.38
N SER A 200 -4.98 14.39 0.95
CA SER A 200 -3.84 14.35 1.89
C SER A 200 -3.92 13.18 2.88
N SER A 201 -2.84 12.40 2.94
CA SER A 201 -2.67 11.28 3.89
C SER A 201 -2.82 11.72 5.35
N THR A 202 -2.28 12.89 5.72
CA THR A 202 -2.38 13.43 7.09
C THR A 202 -3.84 13.74 7.47
N THR A 203 -4.59 14.37 6.57
CA THR A 203 -6.00 14.71 6.80
C THR A 203 -6.85 13.45 6.88
N GLN A 204 -6.58 12.46 6.02
CA GLN A 204 -7.23 11.15 6.10
C GLN A 204 -6.96 10.46 7.44
N TRP A 205 -5.71 10.44 7.90
CA TRP A 205 -5.37 9.85 9.19
C TRP A 205 -6.10 10.55 10.35
N ASN A 206 -6.11 11.89 10.37
CA ASN A 206 -6.77 12.66 11.42
C ASN A 206 -8.28 12.39 11.49
N ARG A 207 -8.92 12.09 10.35
CA ARG A 207 -10.33 11.69 10.30
C ARG A 207 -10.58 10.31 10.93
N LEU A 208 -9.63 9.38 10.76
CA LEU A 208 -9.73 8.04 11.32
C LEU A 208 -9.44 7.99 12.83
N LEU A 209 -8.69 8.96 13.36
CA LEU A 209 -8.26 8.96 14.76
C LEU A 209 -9.40 8.78 15.77
N PRO A 210 -10.53 9.50 15.70
CA PRO A 210 -11.63 9.36 16.65
C PRO A 210 -12.28 7.97 16.59
N ILE A 211 -12.37 7.37 15.40
CA ILE A 211 -12.92 6.02 15.19
C ILE A 211 -11.98 4.99 15.82
N ILE A 212 -10.68 5.10 15.55
CA ILE A 212 -9.65 4.23 16.12
C ILE A 212 -9.64 4.34 17.64
N GLN A 213 -9.64 5.57 18.18
CA GLN A 213 -9.64 5.81 19.62
C GLN A 213 -10.89 5.25 20.30
N GLU A 214 -12.08 5.39 19.70
CA GLU A 214 -13.30 4.80 20.28
C GLU A 214 -13.18 3.27 20.40
N ALA A 215 -12.67 2.60 19.36
CA ALA A 215 -12.47 1.16 19.37
C ALA A 215 -11.43 0.72 20.42
N GLU A 216 -10.30 1.44 20.50
CA GLU A 216 -9.22 1.18 21.46
C GLU A 216 -9.68 1.37 22.90
N THR A 217 -10.41 2.46 23.18
CA THR A 217 -10.98 2.71 24.51
C THR A 217 -11.95 1.59 24.88
N ARG A 218 -12.88 1.21 24.01
CA ARG A 218 -13.81 0.10 24.29
C ARG A 218 -13.10 -1.22 24.57
N LEU A 219 -12.05 -1.52 23.82
CA LEU A 219 -11.23 -2.71 24.03
C LEU A 219 -10.54 -2.66 25.40
N SER A 220 -9.91 -1.53 25.76
CA SER A 220 -9.23 -1.35 27.04
C SER A 220 -10.17 -1.42 28.25
N GLU A 221 -11.41 -0.97 28.10
CA GLU A 221 -12.45 -0.98 29.14
C GLU A 221 -13.22 -2.30 29.19
N ASN A 222 -12.84 -3.33 28.42
CA ASN A 222 -13.58 -4.59 28.27
C ASN A 222 -15.07 -4.39 27.93
N ARG A 223 -15.39 -3.34 27.17
CA ARG A 223 -16.74 -3.05 26.68
C ARG A 223 -16.97 -3.75 25.34
N SER A 224 -18.24 -3.84 24.95
CA SER A 224 -18.58 -4.33 23.62
C SER A 224 -17.91 -3.48 22.54
N THR A 225 -17.12 -4.14 21.71
CA THR A 225 -16.46 -3.60 20.51
C THR A 225 -17.30 -3.78 19.25
N ALA A 226 -18.52 -4.30 19.36
CA ALA A 226 -19.39 -4.51 18.21
C ALA A 226 -19.64 -3.18 17.47
N PRO A 227 -19.33 -3.08 16.17
CA PRO A 227 -19.41 -1.82 15.43
C PRO A 227 -20.85 -1.27 15.35
N ASN A 228 -21.84 -2.17 15.42
CA ASN A 228 -23.26 -1.83 15.31
C ASN A 228 -23.94 -1.51 16.66
N ARG A 229 -23.26 -1.72 17.80
CA ARG A 229 -23.82 -1.48 19.14
C ARG A 229 -22.79 -0.80 20.06
N PRO A 230 -22.96 0.49 20.39
CA PRO A 230 -23.96 1.41 19.87
C PRO A 230 -23.80 1.66 18.37
N ARG A 231 -24.88 2.08 17.70
CA ARG A 231 -24.87 2.35 16.26
C ARG A 231 -23.92 3.51 15.94
N ARG A 232 -22.99 3.30 14.99
CA ARG A 232 -22.00 4.30 14.55
C ARG A 232 -22.21 4.79 13.14
N LEU A 233 -22.84 3.96 12.30
CA LEU A 233 -23.14 4.28 10.91
C LEU A 233 -24.63 4.08 10.63
N SER A 234 -25.19 5.00 9.87
CA SER A 234 -26.54 4.97 9.37
C SER A 234 -26.53 5.46 7.94
N ASN A 235 -27.19 4.73 7.05
CA ASN A 235 -27.37 5.13 5.66
C ASN A 235 -28.88 5.25 5.41
N PRO A 236 -29.53 6.37 5.83
CA PRO A 236 -30.92 6.60 5.50
C PRO A 236 -31.15 6.50 4.00
N LYS A 237 -32.41 6.26 3.61
CA LYS A 237 -32.81 6.37 2.20
C LYS A 237 -32.43 7.77 1.67
N ASN A 238 -32.31 7.88 0.35
CA ASN A 238 -31.94 9.11 -0.36
C ASN A 238 -30.44 9.45 -0.29
N GLY A 239 -29.54 8.49 -0.16
CA GLY A 239 -28.10 8.75 -0.34
C GLY A 239 -27.52 9.75 0.66
N ILE A 240 -28.03 9.71 1.89
CA ILE A 240 -27.47 10.40 3.05
C ILE A 240 -26.69 9.36 3.85
N ASN A 241 -25.52 9.74 4.34
CA ASN A 241 -24.77 8.98 5.32
C ASN A 241 -24.72 9.76 6.62
N ILE A 242 -24.96 9.10 7.74
CA ILE A 242 -24.85 9.65 9.08
C ILE A 242 -23.87 8.79 9.85
N ARG A 243 -22.73 9.37 10.20
CA ARG A 243 -21.73 8.74 11.04
C ARG A 243 -21.66 9.44 12.38
N ARG A 244 -21.69 8.66 13.45
CA ARG A 244 -21.48 9.14 14.81
C ARG A 244 -20.01 9.04 15.16
N GLU A 245 -19.47 10.10 15.73
CA GLU A 245 -18.08 10.18 16.18
C GLU A 245 -18.04 10.55 17.66
N CYS A 246 -17.23 9.83 18.44
CA CYS A 246 -16.99 10.16 19.84
C CYS A 246 -15.83 11.14 19.92
N THR A 247 -16.00 12.24 20.66
CA THR A 247 -14.96 13.24 20.89
C THR A 247 -14.71 13.38 22.40
N PRO A 248 -13.62 14.05 22.83
CA PRO A 248 -13.36 14.28 24.25
C PRO A 248 -14.48 15.04 24.97
N ASN A 249 -15.20 15.92 24.25
CA ASN A 249 -16.22 16.81 24.80
C ASN A 249 -17.66 16.38 24.44
N GLY A 250 -17.86 15.21 23.82
CA GLY A 250 -19.19 14.73 23.47
C GLY A 250 -19.22 13.91 22.19
N TYR A 251 -20.21 14.20 21.32
CA TYR A 251 -20.44 13.47 20.08
C TYR A 251 -20.61 14.41 18.90
N LEU A 252 -20.14 13.98 17.74
CA LEU A 252 -20.44 14.60 16.46
C LEU A 252 -21.30 13.67 15.62
N LEU A 253 -22.26 14.24 14.88
CA LEU A 253 -22.96 13.57 13.80
C LEU A 253 -22.46 14.16 12.49
N HIS A 254 -21.71 13.36 11.73
CA HIS A 254 -21.28 13.72 10.40
C HIS A 254 -22.37 13.29 9.42
N ILE A 255 -23.06 14.26 8.81
CA ILE A 255 -24.13 14.03 7.85
C ILE A 255 -23.63 14.44 6.46
N THR A 256 -23.53 13.49 5.55
CA THR A 256 -22.98 13.71 4.21
C THR A 256 -23.87 13.10 3.13
N GLY A 257 -23.55 13.40 1.88
CA GLY A 257 -24.23 12.89 0.70
C GLY A 257 -25.04 13.95 -0.03
N LYS A 258 -25.43 13.63 -1.27
CA LYS A 258 -26.04 14.59 -2.22
C LYS A 258 -27.33 15.26 -1.73
N HIS A 259 -28.02 14.69 -0.75
CA HIS A 259 -29.25 15.25 -0.19
C HIS A 259 -29.07 15.84 1.21
N ALA A 260 -27.85 15.91 1.74
CA ALA A 260 -27.52 16.66 2.95
C ALA A 260 -27.48 18.17 2.63
N THR A 261 -28.65 18.75 2.38
CA THR A 261 -28.84 20.16 2.01
C THR A 261 -29.08 21.03 3.24
N ASP A 262 -28.83 22.33 3.14
CA ASP A 262 -29.07 23.30 4.22
C ASP A 262 -30.48 23.19 4.80
N MET A 263 -31.50 23.11 3.94
CA MET A 263 -32.89 22.98 4.36
C MET A 263 -33.15 21.70 5.16
N LEU A 264 -32.56 20.57 4.75
CA LEU A 264 -32.67 19.33 5.51
C LEU A 264 -31.95 19.46 6.86
N MET A 265 -30.77 20.10 6.90
CA MET A 265 -30.02 20.28 8.13
C MET A 265 -30.77 21.17 9.13
N THR A 266 -31.47 22.21 8.66
CA THR A 266 -32.40 22.97 9.50
C THR A 266 -33.47 22.07 10.12
N SER A 267 -34.17 21.27 9.31
CA SER A 267 -35.20 20.35 9.84
C SER A 267 -34.64 19.29 10.80
N VAL A 268 -33.41 18.82 10.57
CA VAL A 268 -32.73 17.89 11.49
C VAL A 268 -32.43 18.58 12.81
N LEU A 269 -31.95 19.83 12.79
CA LEU A 269 -31.68 20.60 14.00
C LEU A 269 -32.97 20.89 14.78
N ASP A 270 -34.04 21.32 14.11
CA ASP A 270 -35.35 21.54 14.75
C ASP A 270 -35.84 20.27 15.48
N GLN A 271 -35.67 19.10 14.85
CA GLN A 271 -36.08 17.83 15.44
C GLN A 271 -35.20 17.43 16.63
N ILE A 272 -33.89 17.70 16.56
CA ILE A 272 -32.96 17.47 17.68
C ILE A 272 -33.29 18.40 18.84
N GLU A 273 -33.53 19.69 18.60
CA GLU A 273 -33.92 20.64 19.64
C GLU A 273 -35.21 20.24 20.34
N LEU A 274 -36.23 19.81 19.56
CA LEU A 274 -37.46 19.28 20.12
C LEU A 274 -37.20 18.06 21.01
N TRP A 275 -36.43 17.09 20.53
CA TRP A 275 -36.09 15.88 21.30
C TRP A 275 -35.28 16.18 22.56
N LEU A 276 -34.34 17.12 22.51
CA LEU A 276 -33.51 17.49 23.66
C LEU A 276 -34.25 18.38 24.66
N GLY A 277 -35.21 19.19 24.22
CA GLY A 277 -36.06 20.00 25.11
C GLY A 277 -37.06 19.16 25.93
N GLU A 278 -37.29 17.92 25.53
CA GLU A 278 -38.12 16.95 26.26
C GLU A 278 -37.36 16.12 27.31
N ILE A 279 -36.02 16.25 27.40
CA ILE A 279 -35.14 15.53 28.34
C ILE A 279 -34.90 16.37 29.60
#